data_AF-H9W105-F1
#
_entry.id   AF-H9W105-F1
#
_cell.length_a   1.000
_cell.length_b   1.000
_cell.length_c   1.000
_cell.angle_alpha   90.00
_cell.angle_beta   90.00
_cell.angle_gamma   90.00
#
_symmetry.space_group_name_H-M   'P 1'
#
loop_
_entity.id
_entity.type
_entity.pdbx_description
1 polymer ?
#
loop_
_entity_poly.entity_id
_entity_poly.type
_entity_poly.pdbx_seq_one_letter_code
_entity_poly.pdbx_strand_id
1 'polypeptide(L)'
;CEAFSAYPRTYDLLHAWHIFSDINERGCSIEDLLLEMDRILRPTGFIIIRDKAAIVNYIMKYLAPLRWDSWSSNVEPESDPL
;
A
#
# COMPACT_ATOMS: atom_id res chain seq x y z
N CYS A 1 9.59 13.61 3.32
CA CYS A 1 8.41 12.76 3.59
C CYS A 1 8.47 12.44 5.07
N GLU A 2 7.39 12.67 5.80
CA GLU A 2 7.37 12.55 7.26
C GLU A 2 6.43 11.42 7.68
N ALA A 3 6.78 10.73 8.77
CA ALA A 3 5.98 9.64 9.30
C ALA A 3 4.63 10.16 9.84
N PHE A 4 3.61 9.31 9.80
CA PHE A 4 2.31 9.65 10.37
C PHE A 4 2.43 9.76 11.90
N SER A 5 1.98 10.88 12.46
CA SER A 5 1.89 11.08 13.92
C SER A 5 0.72 10.27 14.50
N ALA A 6 0.85 8.95 14.45
CA ALA A 6 -0.13 7.98 14.91
C ALA A 6 0.56 6.92 15.77
N TYR A 7 -0.15 6.46 16.80
CA TYR A 7 0.32 5.38 17.64
C TYR A 7 0.34 4.05 16.87
N PRO A 8 1.32 3.17 17.12
CA PRO A 8 1.32 1.84 16.53
C PRO A 8 0.03 1.07 16.85
N ARG A 9 -0.43 0.24 15.91
CA ARG A 9 -1.57 -0.68 16.10
C ARG A 9 -2.88 0.01 16.54
N THR A 10 -3.20 1.16 15.94
CA THR A 10 -4.40 1.96 16.25
C THR A 10 -5.59 1.64 15.36
N TYR A 11 -5.37 1.27 14.10
CA TYR A 11 -6.43 1.14 13.10
C TYR A 11 -6.71 -0.30 12.72
N ASP A 12 -7.99 -0.64 12.54
CA ASP A 12 -8.42 -1.97 12.08
C ASP A 12 -8.58 -2.05 10.54
N LEU A 13 -8.70 -0.89 9.88
CA LEU A 13 -8.79 -0.77 8.43
C LEU A 13 -8.00 0.46 7.95
N LEU A 14 -7.15 0.26 6.95
CA LEU A 14 -6.52 1.34 6.18
C LEU A 14 -7.00 1.28 4.74
N HIS A 15 -7.40 2.43 4.19
CA HIS A 15 -7.73 2.55 2.78
C HIS A 15 -6.79 3.57 2.13
N ALA A 16 -5.96 3.09 1.21
CA ALA A 16 -5.00 3.86 0.45
C ALA A 16 -5.52 4.05 -0.98
N TRP A 17 -5.90 5.28 -1.33
CA TRP A 17 -6.41 5.63 -2.66
C TRP A 17 -5.45 6.60 -3.35
N HIS A 18 -4.82 6.16 -4.44
CA HIS A 18 -3.81 6.89 -5.24
C HIS A 18 -2.59 7.46 -4.49
N ILE A 19 -2.52 7.27 -3.18
CA ILE A 19 -1.47 7.84 -2.34
C ILE A 19 -0.08 7.34 -2.74
N PHE A 20 0.08 6.10 -3.20
CA PHE A 20 1.38 5.56 -3.60
C PHE A 20 1.90 6.22 -4.87
N SER A 21 1.04 6.45 -5.86
CA SER A 21 1.38 7.26 -7.03
C SER A 21 1.79 8.67 -6.62
N ASP A 22 1.00 9.34 -5.78
CA ASP A 22 1.23 10.72 -5.37
C ASP A 22 2.56 10.89 -4.62
N ILE A 23 2.89 9.97 -3.70
CA ILE A 23 4.13 10.05 -2.94
C ILE A 23 5.35 9.73 -3.80
N ASN A 24 5.21 8.80 -4.76
CA ASN A 24 6.28 8.45 -5.67
C ASN A 24 6.61 9.62 -6.62
N GLU A 25 5.58 10.33 -7.12
CA GLU A 25 5.74 11.56 -7.91
C GLU A 25 6.42 12.69 -7.11
N ARG A 26 6.25 12.70 -5.78
CA ARG A 26 6.93 13.63 -4.85
C ARG A 26 8.33 13.17 -4.43
N GLY A 27 8.83 12.05 -4.95
CA GLY A 27 10.15 11.49 -4.62
C GLY A 27 10.24 10.82 -3.25
N CYS A 28 9.10 10.45 -2.66
CA CYS A 28 9.06 9.64 -1.44
C CYS A 28 9.17 8.15 -1.75
N SER A 29 9.71 7.38 -0.80
CA SER A 29 9.75 5.92 -0.91
C SER A 29 8.36 5.31 -0.66
N ILE A 30 7.99 4.37 -1.54
CA ILE A 30 6.78 3.54 -1.40
C ILE A 30 6.96 2.57 -0.21
N GLU A 31 8.17 2.06 -0.01
CA GLU A 31 8.51 1.16 1.08
C GLU A 31 8.34 1.81 2.45
N ASP A 32 8.75 3.07 2.60
CA ASP A 32 8.55 3.83 3.83
C ASP A 32 7.06 3.94 4.17
N LEU A 33 6.20 4.19 3.17
CA LEU A 33 4.74 4.21 3.38
C LEU A 33 4.18 2.84 3.75
N LEU A 34 4.64 1.75 3.10
CA LEU A 34 4.22 0.40 3.45
C LEU A 34 4.60 0.02 4.89
N LEU A 35 5.80 0.42 5.34
CA LEU A 35 6.26 0.21 6.71
C LEU A 35 5.42 1.01 7.72
N GLU A 36 5.08 2.27 7.40
CA GLU A 36 4.21 3.08 8.24
C GLU A 36 2.79 2.51 8.31
N MET A 37 2.26 1.96 7.21
CA MET A 37 0.98 1.26 7.18
C MET A 37 1.01 0.00 8.06
N ASP A 38 2.07 -0.81 8.00
CA ASP A 38 2.23 -1.97 8.89
C ASP A 38 2.30 -1.54 10.36
N ARG A 39 3.05 -0.47 10.65
CA ARG A 39 3.23 0.03 12.02
C ARG A 39 1.92 0.42 12.69
N ILE A 40 1.03 1.10 11.96
CA ILE A 40 -0.21 1.68 12.54
C ILE A 40 -1.42 0.71 12.47
N LEU A 41 -1.40 -0.30 11.61
CA LEU A 41 -2.47 -1.29 11.50
C LEU A 41 -2.43 -2.27 12.69
N ARG A 42 -3.56 -2.54 13.36
CA ARG A 42 -3.67 -3.58 14.39
C ARG A 42 -3.39 -4.97 13.79
N PRO A 43 -2.88 -5.95 14.56
CA PRO A 43 -2.88 -7.34 14.10
C PRO A 43 -4.27 -7.74 13.60
N THR A 44 -4.33 -8.54 12.53
CA THR A 44 -5.57 -8.95 11.84
C THR A 44 -6.40 -7.82 11.22
N GLY A 45 -5.88 -6.59 11.17
CA GLY A 45 -6.51 -5.50 10.44
C GLY A 45 -6.44 -5.70 8.92
N PHE A 46 -7.19 -4.88 8.19
CA PHE A 46 -7.27 -4.95 6.73
C PHE A 46 -6.65 -3.71 6.08
N ILE A 47 -6.05 -3.92 4.91
CA ILE A 47 -5.56 -2.84 4.06
C ILE A 47 -6.18 -2.98 2.69
N ILE A 48 -6.75 -1.90 2.18
CA ILE A 48 -7.25 -1.80 0.82
C ILE A 48 -6.36 -0.80 0.09
N ILE A 49 -5.69 -1.26 -0.96
CA ILE A 49 -4.83 -0.43 -1.81
C ILE A 49 -5.50 -0.32 -3.18
N ARG A 50 -5.81 0.90 -3.60
CA ARG A 50 -6.31 1.23 -4.93
C ARG A 50 -5.38 2.25 -5.56
N ASP A 51 -4.63 1.80 -6.55
CA ASP A 51 -3.69 2.65 -7.28
C ASP A 51 -3.49 2.15 -8.73
N LYS A 52 -2.63 2.82 -9.50
CA LYS A 52 -2.23 2.43 -10.86
C LYS A 52 -1.72 0.99 -10.86
N ALA A 53 -2.02 0.22 -11.91
CA ALA A 53 -1.62 -1.19 -12.03
C ALA A 53 -0.11 -1.42 -11.82
N ALA A 54 0.72 -0.54 -12.37
CA ALA A 54 2.18 -0.60 -12.19
C ALA A 54 2.62 -0.48 -10.73
N ILE A 55 1.95 0.37 -9.95
CA ILE A 55 2.23 0.59 -8.53
C ILE A 55 1.77 -0.62 -7.70
N VAL A 56 0.57 -1.14 -7.98
CA VAL A 56 0.07 -2.35 -7.32
C VAL A 56 1.00 -3.54 -7.57
N ASN A 57 1.41 -3.76 -8.82
CA ASN A 57 2.37 -4.81 -9.19
C ASN A 57 3.73 -4.65 -8.49
N TYR A 58 4.15 -3.41 -8.24
CA TYR A 58 5.38 -3.13 -7.50
C TYR A 58 5.21 -3.46 -6.01
N ILE A 59 4.12 -3.01 -5.37
CA ILE A 59 3.80 -3.28 -3.96
C ILE A 59 3.69 -4.79 -3.68
N MET A 60 3.14 -5.57 -4.61
CA MET A 60 3.00 -7.03 -4.47
C MET A 60 4.31 -7.75 -4.11
N LYS A 61 5.47 -7.21 -4.53
CA LYS A 61 6.78 -7.76 -4.22
C LYS A 61 7.14 -7.68 -2.73
N TYR A 62 6.51 -6.77 -1.99
CA TYR A 62 6.78 -6.49 -0.57
C TYR A 62 5.79 -7.17 0.38
N LEU A 63 4.70 -7.75 -0.11
CA LEU A 63 3.67 -8.38 0.73
C LEU A 63 4.24 -9.55 1.56
N ALA A 64 5.08 -10.40 0.94
CA ALA A 64 5.72 -11.51 1.64
C ALA A 64 6.74 -11.05 2.70
N PRO A 65 7.68 -10.13 2.41
CA PRO A 65 8.54 -9.53 3.44
C PRO A 65 7.78 -8.88 4.62
N LEU A 66 6.64 -8.25 4.35
CA LEU A 66 5.78 -7.65 5.37
C LEU A 66 4.92 -8.67 6.14
N ARG A 67 4.98 -9.96 5.75
CA ARG A 67 4.14 -11.04 6.30
C ARG A 67 2.64 -10.77 6.15
N TRP A 68 2.26 -10.09 5.09
CA TRP A 68 0.87 -9.91 4.71
C TRP A 68 0.45 -11.13 3.88
N ASP A 69 0.20 -12.24 4.56
CA ASP A 69 0.05 -13.57 3.95
C ASP A 69 -1.32 -13.78 3.28
N SER A 70 -2.32 -12.95 3.58
CA SER A 70 -3.67 -13.01 2.99
C SER A 70 -3.94 -11.76 2.16
N TRP A 71 -3.79 -11.88 0.85
CA TRP A 71 -4.06 -10.81 -0.09
C TRP A 71 -4.74 -11.34 -1.35
N SER A 72 -5.53 -10.47 -1.98
CA SER A 72 -6.07 -10.67 -3.31
C SER A 72 -5.92 -9.37 -4.10
N SER A 73 -5.68 -9.48 -5.39
CA SER A 73 -5.55 -8.34 -6.28
C SER A 73 -6.47 -8.51 -7.46
N ASN A 74 -7.24 -7.47 -7.78
CA ASN A 74 -7.87 -7.34 -9.08
C ASN A 74 -7.12 -6.23 -9.82
N VAL A 75 -6.26 -6.61 -10.76
CA VAL A 75 -5.55 -5.68 -11.64
C VAL A 75 -6.26 -5.77 -12.98
N GLU A 76 -7.16 -4.83 -13.25
CA GLU A 76 -7.71 -4.70 -14.59
C GLU A 76 -6.55 -4.32 -15.52
N PRO A 77 -6.29 -5.10 -16.60
CA PRO A 77 -5.30 -4.70 -17.58
C PRO A 77 -5.72 -3.37 -18.19
N GLU A 78 -4.77 -2.44 -18.32
CA GLU A 78 -4.97 -1.20 -19.06
C GLU A 78 -5.20 -1.58 -20.52
N SER A 79 -6.47 -1.75 -20.90
CA SER A 79 -6.84 -2.10 -22.26
C SER A 79 -6.67 -0.87 -23.14
N ASP A 80 -5.67 -0.90 -24.01
CA ASP A 80 -5.81 -0.37 -25.36
C ASP A 80 -4.92 -1.16 -26.34
N PRO A 81 -5.38 -2.32 -26.85
CA PRO A 81 -4.89 -2.83 -28.11
C PRO A 81 -5.76 -2.23 -29.23
N LEU A 82 -5.44 -1.02 -29.63
CA LEU A 82 -5.64 -0.64 -31.04
C LEU A 82 -4.69 -1.46 -31.91
#